data_AF-A0A0J6VC79-F1
#
_entry.id   AF-A0A0J6VC79-F1
#
_cell.length_a   1.000
_cell.length_b   1.000
_cell.length_c   1.000
_cell.angle_alpha   90.00
_cell.angle_beta   90.00
_cell.angle_gamma   90.00
#
_symmetry.space_group_name_H-M   'P 1'
#
loop_
_entity.id
_entity.type
_entity.pdbx_description
1 polymer ?
#
loop_
_entity_poly.entity_id
_entity_poly.type
_entity_poly.pdbx_seq_one_letter_code
_entity_poly.pdbx_strand_id
1 'polypeptide(L)'
;MRQQSYHHTAGPNILAGAGIGPSVGSVGDSYDNALAETINGLFKADVIHRRGPWRAFEAVEYATLEWIDWYNHRRLLAPIGNVPPAEAEARYHAHVGDQALAA
;
A
#
# COMPACT_ATOMS: atom_id res chain seq x y z
N MET A 1 -9.40 5.58 8.91
CA MET A 1 -9.94 4.21 8.70
C MET A 1 -10.23 3.61 10.07
N ARG A 2 -11.36 2.92 10.35
CA ARG A 2 -11.51 2.27 11.69
C ARG A 2 -10.73 0.95 11.68
N GLN A 3 -9.77 0.77 12.58
CA GLN A 3 -8.99 -0.48 12.75
C GLN A 3 -9.85 -1.72 13.11
N GLN A 4 -11.16 -1.57 13.33
CA GLN A 4 -12.05 -2.64 13.77
C GLN A 4 -12.23 -3.79 12.75
N SER A 5 -11.82 -3.60 11.50
CA SER A 5 -12.03 -4.60 10.43
C SER A 5 -10.95 -5.68 10.32
N TYR A 6 -9.85 -5.62 11.08
CA TYR A 6 -8.80 -6.66 11.04
C TYR A 6 -9.11 -7.90 11.90
N HIS A 7 -10.16 -7.85 12.73
CA HIS A 7 -10.59 -8.97 13.56
C HIS A 7 -11.73 -9.75 12.88
N HIS A 8 -11.40 -10.63 11.93
CA HIS A 8 -12.36 -11.61 11.42
C HIS A 8 -12.21 -12.95 12.17
N THR A 9 -13.25 -13.36 12.91
CA THR A 9 -13.24 -14.54 13.79
C THR A 9 -13.89 -15.80 13.18
N ALA A 10 -14.22 -15.81 11.89
CA ALA A 10 -14.87 -16.95 11.25
C ALA A 10 -13.94 -17.62 10.21
N GLY A 11 -13.27 -18.70 10.61
CA GLY A 11 -12.39 -19.52 9.76
C GLY A 11 -10.93 -19.54 10.24
N PRO A 12 -10.08 -20.49 9.77
CA PRO A 12 -8.66 -20.45 10.05
C PRO A 12 -8.12 -19.10 9.61
N ASN A 13 -7.53 -18.36 10.54
CA ASN A 13 -6.99 -17.04 10.29
C ASN A 13 -6.00 -17.15 9.13
N ILE A 14 -6.35 -16.58 7.97
CA ILE A 14 -5.57 -16.67 6.73
C ILE A 14 -4.15 -16.13 6.94
N LEU A 15 -4.00 -15.12 7.81
CA LEU A 15 -2.69 -14.59 8.19
C LEU A 15 -1.88 -15.64 8.96
N ALA A 16 -2.50 -16.30 9.95
CA ALA A 16 -1.85 -17.37 10.70
C ALA A 16 -1.52 -18.59 9.81
N GLY A 17 -2.40 -18.95 8.88
CA GLY A 17 -2.17 -20.01 7.89
C GLY A 17 -1.04 -19.69 6.90
N ALA A 18 -0.76 -18.40 6.67
CA ALA A 18 0.35 -17.91 5.86
C ALA A 18 1.63 -17.62 6.68
N GLY A 19 1.64 -17.90 7.99
CA GLY A 19 2.77 -17.57 8.88
C GLY A 19 2.95 -16.08 9.15
N ILE A 20 1.95 -15.26 8.84
CA ILE A 20 1.96 -13.80 9.01
C ILE A 20 1.36 -13.45 10.38
N GLY A 21 2.19 -12.89 11.26
CA GLY A 21 1.74 -12.36 12.55
C GLY A 21 0.99 -11.03 12.36
N PRO A 22 -0.16 -10.83 13.04
CA PRO A 22 -0.83 -9.53 13.01
C PRO A 22 0.03 -8.49 13.75
N SER A 23 0.34 -7.38 13.10
CA SER A 23 0.93 -6.19 13.72
C SER A 23 -0.15 -5.13 13.81
N VAL A 24 -0.55 -4.76 15.02
CA VAL A 24 -1.49 -3.69 15.30
C VAL A 24 -0.77 -2.70 16.20
N GLY A 25 -0.77 -1.41 15.84
CA GLY A 25 -0.16 -0.37 16.65
C GLY A 25 -0.76 -0.30 18.05
N SER A 26 -0.01 0.34 18.95
CA SER A 26 -0.53 0.66 20.29
C SER A 26 -1.72 1.60 20.16
N VAL A 27 -2.74 1.45 21.00
CA VAL A 27 -3.88 2.39 21.01
C VAL A 27 -3.37 3.82 21.22
N GLY A 28 -3.65 4.70 20.26
CA GLY A 28 -3.22 6.10 20.29
C GLY A 28 -1.89 6.40 19.57
N ASP A 29 -1.21 5.38 19.04
CA ASP A 29 -0.10 5.54 18.09
C ASP A 29 -0.64 5.41 16.66
N SER A 30 -0.50 6.47 15.86
CA SER A 30 -0.99 6.52 14.48
C SER A 30 0.08 6.19 13.44
N TYR A 31 1.34 6.00 13.83
CA TYR A 31 2.45 5.80 12.89
C TYR A 31 2.29 4.52 12.06
N ASP A 32 1.69 3.48 12.62
CA ASP A 32 1.40 2.20 11.96
C ASP A 32 0.49 2.36 10.72
N ASN A 33 -0.43 3.32 10.76
CA ASN A 33 -1.45 3.54 9.74
C ASN A 33 -1.19 4.80 8.89
N ALA A 34 -0.32 5.71 9.34
CA ALA A 34 -0.08 7.00 8.69
C ALA A 34 0.33 6.88 7.21
N LEU A 35 1.16 5.89 6.88
CA LEU A 35 1.58 5.64 5.50
C LEU A 35 0.40 5.20 4.63
N ALA A 36 -0.37 4.21 5.10
CA ALA A 36 -1.55 3.71 4.39
C ALA A 36 -2.61 4.81 4.19
N GLU A 37 -2.83 5.65 5.20
CA GLU A 37 -3.75 6.78 5.09
C GLU A 37 -3.27 7.85 4.11
N THR A 38 -1.97 8.10 4.03
CA THR A 38 -1.39 9.04 3.05
C THR A 38 -1.64 8.58 1.62
N ILE A 39 -1.39 7.29 1.33
CA ILE A 39 -1.63 6.71 0.00
C ILE A 39 -3.11 6.71 -0.34
N ASN A 40 -3.98 6.31 0.59
CA ASN A 40 -5.43 6.33 0.38
C ASN A 40 -5.98 7.75 0.16
N GLY A 41 -5.46 8.74 0.89
CA GLY A 41 -5.83 10.14 0.70
C GLY A 41 -5.46 10.65 -0.68
N LEU A 42 -4.24 10.32 -1.13
CA LEU A 42 -3.73 10.69 -2.44
C LEU A 42 -4.50 10.04 -3.59
N PHE A 43 -4.82 8.75 -3.49
CA PHE A 43 -5.68 8.06 -4.45
C PHE A 43 -7.04 8.75 -4.57
N LYS A 44 -7.69 9.09 -3.45
CA LYS A 44 -8.97 9.78 -3.45
C LYS A 44 -8.87 11.16 -4.11
N ALA A 45 -7.81 11.91 -3.84
CA ALA A 45 -7.58 13.21 -4.45
C ALA A 45 -7.41 13.10 -5.98
N ASP A 46 -6.52 12.21 -6.44
CA ASP A 46 -6.10 12.12 -7.84
C ASP A 46 -7.12 11.42 -8.75
N VAL A 47 -7.85 10.43 -8.22
CA VAL A 47 -8.76 9.59 -9.01
C VAL A 47 -10.21 9.96 -8.72
N ILE A 48 -10.62 9.89 -7.45
CA ILE A 48 -12.05 10.03 -7.09
C ILE A 48 -12.52 11.47 -7.26
N HIS A 49 -11.79 12.43 -6.69
CA HIS A 49 -12.21 13.84 -6.71
C HIS A 49 -11.84 14.54 -8.02
N ARG A 50 -10.64 14.32 -8.54
CA ARG A 50 -10.15 15.05 -9.72
C ARG A 50 -10.73 14.55 -11.05
N ARG A 51 -10.95 13.25 -11.20
CA ARG A 51 -11.43 12.66 -12.48
C ARG A 51 -12.93 12.37 -12.48
N GLY A 52 -13.59 12.46 -11.33
CA GLY A 52 -15.05 12.32 -11.23
C GLY A 52 -15.81 13.51 -11.86
N PRO A 53 -17.15 13.44 -11.93
CA PRO A 53 -18.01 12.38 -11.40
C PRO A 53 -18.00 11.10 -12.24
N TRP A 54 -18.04 9.95 -11.57
CA TRP A 54 -18.05 8.63 -12.20
C TRP A 54 -19.48 8.15 -12.45
N ARG A 55 -19.71 7.51 -13.59
CA ARG A 55 -21.04 7.02 -13.99
C ARG A 55 -21.25 5.52 -13.76
N ALA A 56 -20.17 4.78 -13.50
CA ALA A 56 -20.16 3.33 -13.36
C ALA A 56 -18.98 2.89 -12.47
N PHE A 57 -19.11 1.74 -11.81
CA PHE A 57 -18.06 1.19 -10.96
C PHE A 57 -16.86 0.74 -11.79
N GLU A 58 -17.12 0.13 -12.94
CA GLU A 58 -16.13 -0.36 -13.89
C GLU A 58 -15.17 0.74 -14.37
N ALA A 59 -15.69 1.98 -14.51
CA ALA A 59 -14.88 3.14 -14.85
C ALA A 59 -13.90 3.52 -13.72
N VAL A 60 -14.33 3.39 -12.47
CA VAL A 60 -13.48 3.62 -11.29
C VAL A 60 -12.45 2.51 -11.17
N GLU A 61 -12.83 1.25 -11.40
CA GLU A 61 -11.92 0.10 -11.38
C GLU A 61 -10.80 0.26 -12.41
N TYR A 62 -11.16 0.60 -13.65
CA TYR A 62 -10.17 0.82 -14.70
C TYR A 62 -9.23 1.99 -14.38
N ALA A 63 -9.78 3.13 -13.92
CA ALA A 63 -8.98 4.27 -13.50
C ALA A 63 -8.08 3.96 -12.29
N THR A 64 -8.50 3.03 -11.43
CA THR A 64 -7.70 2.55 -10.30
C THR A 64 -6.52 1.72 -10.79
N LEU A 65 -6.72 0.81 -11.74
CA LEU A 65 -5.64 0.03 -12.36
C LEU A 65 -4.60 0.95 -13.02
N GLU A 66 -5.05 1.93 -13.79
CA GLU A 66 -4.16 2.92 -14.41
C GLU A 66 -3.38 3.74 -13.37
N TRP A 67 -4.03 4.13 -12.28
CA TRP A 67 -3.40 4.91 -11.22
C TRP A 67 -2.36 4.08 -10.46
N ILE A 68 -2.65 2.81 -10.15
CA ILE A 68 -1.73 1.89 -9.47
C ILE A 68 -0.50 1.64 -10.35
N ASP A 69 -0.70 1.35 -11.63
CA ASP A 69 0.42 1.13 -12.55
C ASP A 69 1.31 2.37 -12.66
N TRP A 70 0.70 3.54 -12.88
CA TRP A 70 1.45 4.80 -12.91
C TRP A 70 2.18 5.07 -11.59
N TYR A 71 1.51 4.90 -10.45
CA TYR A 71 2.09 5.17 -9.14
C TYR A 71 3.31 4.30 -8.88
N ASN A 72 3.23 2.99 -9.15
CA ASN A 72 4.30 2.05 -8.81
C ASN A 72 5.44 2.03 -9.83
N HIS A 73 5.13 2.19 -11.12
CA HIS A 73 6.11 1.95 -12.19
C HIS A 73 6.59 3.23 -12.89
N ARG A 74 5.92 4.37 -12.70
CA ARG A 74 6.21 5.60 -13.47
C ARG A 74 6.37 6.85 -12.60
N ARG A 75 5.73 6.92 -11.43
CA ARG A 75 5.79 8.08 -10.54
C ARG A 75 7.15 8.18 -9.86
N LEU A 76 7.84 9.29 -10.05
CA LEU A 76 9.08 9.58 -9.32
C LEU A 76 8.76 10.17 -7.94
N LEU A 77 9.41 9.64 -6.90
CA LEU A 77 9.24 10.09 -5.53
C LEU A 77 10.59 10.56 -4.96
N ALA A 78 10.68 11.85 -4.65
CA ALA A 78 11.90 12.44 -4.08
C ALA A 78 12.40 11.75 -2.80
N PRO A 79 11.55 11.36 -1.83
CA PRO A 79 12.01 10.71 -0.61
C PRO A 79 12.74 9.38 -0.80
N ILE A 80 12.51 8.68 -1.93
CA ILE A 80 13.16 7.41 -2.28
C ILE A 80 14.21 7.59 -3.38
N GLY A 81 14.69 8.82 -3.60
CA GLY A 81 15.76 9.10 -4.57
C GLY A 81 15.28 9.37 -5.99
N ASN A 82 14.06 9.86 -6.18
CA ASN A 82 13.47 10.18 -7.49
C ASN A 82 13.41 8.98 -8.45
N VAL A 83 13.08 7.79 -7.93
CA VAL A 83 12.81 6.60 -8.73
C VAL A 83 11.36 6.12 -8.51
N PRO A 84 10.82 5.25 -9.38
CA PRO A 84 9.54 4.59 -9.14
C PRO A 84 9.56 3.71 -7.88
N PRO A 85 8.45 3.62 -7.13
CA PRO A 85 8.33 2.75 -5.96
C PRO A 85 8.75 1.30 -6.20
N ALA A 86 8.33 0.70 -7.33
CA ALA A 86 8.69 -0.68 -7.67
C ALA A 86 10.21 -0.86 -7.85
N GLU A 87 10.91 0.16 -8.35
CA GLU A 87 12.36 0.13 -8.48
C GLU A 87 13.05 0.26 -7.12
N ALA A 88 12.55 1.13 -6.24
CA ALA A 88 13.07 1.25 -4.88
C ALA A 88 12.87 -0.04 -4.07
N GLU A 89 11.71 -0.69 -4.19
CA GLU A 89 11.43 -1.98 -3.57
C GLU A 89 12.37 -3.08 -4.09
N ALA A 90 12.57 -3.17 -5.41
CA ALA A 90 13.51 -4.12 -6.00
C ALA A 90 14.94 -3.92 -5.49
N ARG A 91 15.39 -2.66 -5.37
CA ARG A 91 16.71 -2.32 -4.80
C ARG A 91 16.82 -2.72 -3.34
N TYR A 92 15.78 -2.47 -2.55
CA TYR A 92 15.73 -2.86 -1.15
C TYR A 92 15.87 -4.39 -0.98
N HIS A 93 15.11 -5.17 -1.75
CA HIS A 93 15.18 -6.63 -1.66
C HIS A 93 16.52 -7.21 -2.12
N ALA A 94 17.13 -6.64 -3.17
CA ALA A 94 18.48 -7.03 -3.57
C ALA A 94 19.48 -6.79 -2.43
N HIS A 95 19.45 -5.61 -1.81
CA HIS A 95 20.35 -5.27 -0.71
C HIS A 95 20.15 -6.14 0.54
N VAL A 96 18.90 -6.37 0.95
CA VAL A 96 18.57 -7.24 2.09
C VAL A 96 18.99 -8.69 1.81
N GLY A 97 18.79 -9.17 0.57
CA GLY A 97 19.25 -10.49 0.14
C GLY A 97 20.77 -10.64 0.25
N ASP A 98 21.52 -9.62 -0.17
CA ASP A 98 22.98 -9.58 -0.05
C ASP A 98 23.44 -9.56 1.42
N GLN A 99 22.78 -8.80 2.28
CA GLN A 99 23.07 -8.76 3.72
C GLN A 99 22.79 -10.10 4.41
N ALA A 100 21.73 -10.80 4.00
CA ALA A 100 21.39 -12.12 4.53
C ALA A 100 22.35 -13.22 4.05
N LEU A 101 22.92 -13.09 2.83
CA LEU A 101 23.94 -14.02 2.33
C LEU A 101 25.32 -13.79 2.96
N ALA A 102 25.60 -12.58 3.45
CA ALA A 102 26.87 -12.18 4.05
C ALA A 102 26.96 -12.43 5.57
N ALA A 103 25.88 -12.87 6.21
CA ALA A 103 25.78 -13.17 7.64
C ALA A 103 25.83 -14.67 7.93
#